data_AF-A0A3F3IK43-F1
#
_entry.id   AF-A0A3F3IK43-F1
#
_cell.length_a   1.000
_cell.length_b   1.000
_cell.length_c   1.000
_cell.angle_alpha   90.00
_cell.angle_beta   90.00
_cell.angle_gamma   90.00
#
_symmetry.space_group_name_H-M   'P 1'
#
loop_
_entity.id
_entity.type
_entity.pdbx_description
1 polymer ?
#
loop_
_entity_poly.entity_id
_entity_poly.type
_entity_poly.pdbx_seq_one_letter_code
_entity_poly.pdbx_strand_id
1 'polypeptide(L)'
;MKQRQHSLILIISLIIVSYVVNKVVFARDSSIPFLSTLSFLLISLYLLRCKKPVPCIIGCILIFLLSSEISYFTVFREQISFDIINSIVETNTIETKGMFLSDGVKILGITILLTLAITYGINRFYRNQEFSKWLPKTVILLYSLVAILIVKDILPEKDHIKAGIQESRATIGKLIKSYFPVVIGDIAYFASAMMLNDRYSDISIIPDFNKSITGKQDNDNNTIVIVMGESSLFSRYSIYGYPKPTNPDLQKIFTQPQSCIVRNVHSSAPDTRDSLAMTFSFSTPESDNNLFKNKSIIEMAKANGYKTWWIGSQELEGLFSSKYGFIAKKSDIVRLTDGHDEHLVPMLTDAVEDTSAPKKFIIVHLLGNHKPYHNYDAEDKDALPGSEEYDLTIHKTDRVVSSLFNNIVKHSNNYIFLYTSDHGEVVNKGHGLMKGKDQWYIPFLYKSTNDKFGCSFIEQFRNKDGWLSGLMNKYILSRLIGYTLDKKIVNSEMNNDRVKAANEKSVSFKDTE
;
A
#
# COMPACT_ATOMS: atom_id res chain seq x y z
N MET A 1 -32.98 -22.35 -38.97
CA MET A 1 -32.43 -23.15 -37.85
C MET A 1 -30.97 -22.82 -37.52
N LYS A 2 -30.03 -22.79 -38.49
CA LYS A 2 -28.59 -22.51 -38.25
C LYS A 2 -28.31 -21.18 -37.49
N GLN A 3 -28.98 -20.08 -37.83
CA GLN A 3 -28.78 -18.78 -37.17
C GLN A 3 -29.22 -18.74 -35.69
N ARG A 4 -30.26 -19.50 -35.31
CA ARG A 4 -30.69 -19.64 -33.91
C ARG A 4 -29.70 -20.47 -33.09
N GLN A 5 -29.10 -21.51 -33.70
CA GLN A 5 -28.06 -22.32 -33.06
C GLN A 5 -26.78 -21.50 -32.79
N HIS A 6 -26.33 -20.69 -33.74
CA HIS A 6 -25.16 -19.80 -33.52
C HIS A 6 -25.40 -18.75 -32.43
N SER A 7 -26.62 -18.19 -32.35
CA SER A 7 -26.98 -17.23 -31.30
C SER A 7 -26.99 -17.87 -29.91
N LEU A 8 -27.48 -19.11 -29.79
CA LEU A 8 -27.49 -19.85 -28.53
C LEU A 8 -26.09 -20.21 -28.06
N ILE A 9 -25.23 -20.70 -28.96
CA ILE A 9 -23.83 -21.02 -28.67
C ILE A 9 -23.08 -19.78 -28.17
N LEU A 10 -23.30 -18.62 -28.80
CA LEU A 10 -22.68 -17.36 -28.36
C LEU A 10 -23.12 -16.96 -26.95
N ILE A 11 -24.41 -17.04 -26.64
CA ILE A 11 -24.93 -16.71 -25.30
C ILE A 11 -24.37 -17.67 -24.24
N ILE A 12 -24.35 -18.98 -24.51
CA ILE A 12 -23.75 -19.97 -23.61
C ILE A 12 -22.26 -19.68 -23.40
N SER A 13 -21.54 -19.31 -24.47
CA SER A 13 -20.13 -18.94 -24.38
C SER A 13 -19.94 -17.71 -23.49
N LEU A 14 -20.78 -16.68 -23.60
CA LEU A 14 -20.72 -15.50 -22.74
C LEU A 14 -21.05 -15.81 -21.27
N ILE A 15 -21.97 -16.74 -21.01
CA ILE A 15 -22.27 -17.23 -19.64
C ILE A 15 -21.02 -17.91 -19.07
N ILE A 16 -20.38 -18.80 -19.82
CA ILE A 16 -19.16 -19.49 -19.38
C ILE A 16 -18.02 -18.49 -19.16
N VAL A 17 -17.79 -17.58 -20.10
CA VAL A 17 -16.75 -16.55 -19.99
C VAL A 17 -17.02 -15.65 -18.78
N SER A 18 -18.26 -15.23 -18.54
CA SER A 18 -18.62 -14.44 -17.36
C SER A 18 -18.26 -15.18 -16.07
N TYR A 19 -18.57 -16.48 -15.97
CA TYR A 19 -18.27 -17.29 -14.79
C TYR A 19 -16.77 -17.43 -14.57
N VAL A 20 -16.04 -17.81 -15.63
CA VAL A 20 -14.59 -18.03 -15.58
C VAL A 20 -13.85 -16.74 -15.24
N VAL A 21 -14.21 -15.62 -15.87
CA VAL A 21 -13.57 -14.32 -15.61
C VAL A 21 -13.82 -13.87 -14.17
N ASN A 22 -15.06 -13.97 -13.65
CA ASN A 22 -15.33 -13.62 -12.26
C ASN A 22 -14.53 -14.48 -11.27
N LYS A 23 -14.53 -15.79 -11.47
CA LYS A 23 -13.89 -16.72 -10.55
C LYS A 23 -12.36 -16.65 -10.59
N VAL A 24 -11.78 -16.56 -11.78
CA VAL A 24 -10.33 -16.64 -12.00
C VAL A 24 -9.67 -15.27 -11.92
N VAL A 25 -10.24 -14.26 -12.59
CA VAL A 25 -9.61 -12.94 -12.72
C VAL A 25 -9.98 -12.04 -11.55
N PHE A 26 -11.25 -12.04 -11.11
CA PHE A 26 -11.73 -11.13 -10.06
C PHE A 26 -11.92 -11.79 -8.69
N ALA A 27 -11.61 -13.09 -8.58
CA ALA A 27 -11.81 -13.88 -7.37
C ALA A 27 -13.21 -13.69 -6.72
N ARG A 28 -14.26 -13.57 -7.56
CA ARG A 28 -15.66 -13.44 -7.13
C ARG A 28 -16.43 -14.71 -7.47
N ASP A 29 -16.96 -15.37 -6.45
CA ASP A 29 -17.88 -16.50 -6.60
C ASP A 29 -19.24 -16.14 -5.97
N SER A 30 -19.99 -15.28 -6.65
CA SER A 30 -21.29 -14.77 -6.19
C SER A 30 -22.18 -14.43 -7.37
N SER A 31 -23.50 -14.50 -7.16
CA SER A 31 -24.49 -14.30 -8.23
C SER A 31 -24.51 -12.88 -8.78
N ILE A 32 -24.37 -11.86 -7.93
CA ILE A 32 -24.42 -10.44 -8.34
C ILE A 32 -23.26 -10.08 -9.29
N PRO A 33 -21.97 -10.31 -8.93
CA PRO A 33 -20.83 -10.09 -9.82
C PRO A 33 -20.91 -10.84 -11.16
N PHE A 34 -21.40 -12.08 -11.11
CA PHE A 34 -21.60 -12.89 -12.31
C PHE A 34 -22.65 -12.29 -13.25
N LEU A 35 -23.81 -11.88 -12.71
CA LEU A 35 -24.89 -11.28 -13.49
C LEU A 35 -24.50 -9.90 -14.04
N SER A 36 -23.76 -9.10 -13.27
CA SER A 36 -23.28 -7.79 -13.72
C SER A 36 -22.25 -7.93 -14.86
N THR A 37 -21.32 -8.87 -14.75
CA THR A 37 -20.34 -9.18 -15.82
C THR A 37 -21.01 -9.73 -17.07
N LEU A 38 -21.99 -10.63 -16.92
CA LEU A 38 -22.75 -11.12 -18.06
C LEU A 38 -23.50 -9.97 -18.77
N SER A 39 -24.10 -9.07 -18.00
CA SER A 39 -24.77 -7.87 -18.53
C SER A 39 -23.80 -6.96 -19.27
N PHE A 40 -22.58 -6.77 -18.72
CA PHE A 40 -21.49 -6.03 -19.35
C PHE A 40 -21.03 -6.65 -20.68
N LEU A 41 -20.86 -7.97 -20.73
CA LEU A 41 -20.47 -8.68 -21.95
C LEU A 41 -21.56 -8.60 -23.04
N LEU A 42 -22.82 -8.73 -22.65
CA LEU A 42 -23.96 -8.65 -23.57
C LEU A 42 -24.12 -7.24 -24.16
N ILE A 43 -23.95 -6.18 -23.35
CA ILE A 43 -24.00 -4.80 -23.85
C ILE A 43 -22.80 -4.49 -24.76
N SER A 44 -21.61 -4.95 -24.41
CA SER A 44 -20.40 -4.76 -25.24
C SER A 44 -20.55 -5.44 -26.60
N LEU A 45 -21.08 -6.67 -26.62
CA LEU A 45 -21.40 -7.39 -27.85
C LEU A 45 -22.46 -6.66 -28.70
N TYR A 46 -23.51 -6.12 -28.07
CA TYR A 46 -24.56 -5.35 -28.76
C TYR A 46 -23.97 -4.09 -29.41
N LEU A 47 -23.16 -3.35 -28.67
CA LEU A 47 -22.52 -2.10 -29.11
C LEU A 47 -21.56 -2.33 -30.28
N LEU A 48 -20.68 -3.34 -30.20
CA LEU A 48 -19.73 -3.69 -31.26
C LEU A 48 -20.38 -4.05 -32.60
N ARG A 49 -21.64 -4.48 -32.57
CA ARG A 49 -22.36 -4.91 -33.78
C ARG A 49 -23.25 -3.82 -34.38
N CYS A 50 -23.37 -2.68 -33.69
CA CYS A 50 -24.06 -1.53 -34.24
C CYS A 50 -23.36 -1.05 -35.51
N LYS A 51 -24.12 -0.82 -36.58
CA LYS A 51 -23.58 -0.26 -37.83
C LYS A 51 -23.14 1.19 -37.69
N LYS A 52 -23.70 1.91 -36.71
CA LYS A 52 -23.31 3.30 -36.42
C LYS A 52 -21.92 3.32 -35.78
N PRO A 53 -21.06 4.28 -36.14
CA PRO A 53 -19.68 4.32 -35.65
C PRO A 53 -19.61 4.55 -34.14
N VAL A 54 -20.42 5.46 -33.59
CA VAL A 54 -20.36 5.83 -32.17
C VAL A 54 -20.60 4.64 -31.23
N PRO A 55 -21.69 3.87 -31.33
CA PRO A 55 -21.87 2.70 -30.47
C PRO A 55 -20.80 1.62 -30.67
N CYS A 56 -20.31 1.44 -31.90
CA CYS A 56 -19.23 0.49 -32.17
C CYS A 56 -17.93 0.89 -31.47
N ILE A 57 -17.56 2.17 -31.52
CA ILE A 57 -16.40 2.71 -30.80
C ILE A 57 -16.54 2.50 -29.29
N ILE A 58 -17.71 2.79 -28.71
CA ILE A 58 -17.98 2.53 -27.29
C ILE A 58 -17.79 1.04 -26.98
N GLY A 59 -18.32 0.15 -27.82
CA GLY A 59 -18.10 -1.30 -27.68
C GLY A 59 -16.61 -1.69 -27.69
N CYS A 60 -15.81 -1.10 -28.60
CA CYS A 60 -14.37 -1.32 -28.64
C CYS A 60 -13.67 -0.82 -27.36
N ILE A 61 -14.07 0.33 -26.82
CA ILE A 61 -13.53 0.88 -25.57
C ILE A 61 -13.85 -0.07 -24.40
N LEU A 62 -15.08 -0.57 -24.29
CA LEU A 62 -15.45 -1.51 -23.23
C LEU A 62 -14.65 -2.81 -23.30
N ILE A 63 -14.46 -3.36 -24.51
CA ILE A 63 -13.60 -4.54 -24.70
C ILE A 63 -12.14 -4.24 -24.41
N PHE A 64 -11.65 -3.04 -24.75
CA PHE A 64 -10.29 -2.62 -24.42
C PHE A 64 -10.06 -2.58 -22.91
N LEU A 65 -10.99 -2.00 -22.16
CA LEU A 65 -10.90 -1.91 -20.70
C LEU A 65 -10.94 -3.31 -20.06
N LEU A 66 -11.87 -4.18 -20.46
CA LEU A 66 -11.89 -5.59 -20.01
C LEU A 66 -10.60 -6.35 -20.39
N SER A 67 -10.09 -6.11 -21.60
CA SER A 67 -8.84 -6.74 -22.06
C SER A 67 -7.64 -6.27 -21.25
N SER A 68 -7.67 -5.03 -20.74
CA SER A 68 -6.61 -4.48 -19.89
C SER A 68 -6.53 -5.17 -18.54
N GLU A 69 -7.68 -5.44 -17.91
CA GLU A 69 -7.76 -6.21 -16.65
C GLU A 69 -7.29 -7.65 -16.83
N ILE A 70 -7.70 -8.32 -17.93
CA ILE A 70 -7.23 -9.67 -18.26
C ILE A 70 -5.72 -9.68 -18.56
N SER A 71 -5.21 -8.65 -19.23
CA SER A 71 -3.77 -8.51 -19.53
C SER A 71 -2.97 -8.30 -18.26
N TYR A 72 -3.45 -7.44 -17.36
CA TYR A 72 -2.87 -7.25 -16.03
C TYR A 72 -2.79 -8.59 -15.27
N PHE A 73 -3.90 -9.33 -15.20
CA PHE A 73 -3.94 -10.64 -14.56
C PHE A 73 -3.01 -11.66 -15.24
N THR A 74 -2.84 -11.58 -16.56
CA THR A 74 -1.94 -12.47 -17.29
C THR A 74 -0.48 -12.22 -16.94
N VAL A 75 -0.09 -10.95 -16.76
CA VAL A 75 1.28 -10.54 -16.42
C VAL A 75 1.59 -10.80 -14.95
N PHE A 76 0.73 -10.34 -14.03
CA PHE A 76 1.02 -10.38 -12.59
C PHE A 76 0.50 -11.64 -11.89
N ARG A 77 -0.43 -12.37 -12.53
CA ARG A 77 -1.23 -13.46 -11.92
C ARG A 77 -2.05 -13.01 -10.72
N GLU A 78 -2.42 -11.73 -10.72
CA GLU A 78 -3.15 -11.05 -9.64
C GLU A 78 -4.24 -10.15 -10.22
N GLN A 79 -5.28 -9.91 -9.42
CA GLN A 79 -6.30 -8.91 -9.75
C GLN A 79 -5.83 -7.50 -9.40
N ILE A 80 -6.43 -6.50 -10.04
CA ILE A 80 -6.21 -5.10 -9.67
C ILE A 80 -6.86 -4.85 -8.29
N SER A 81 -6.03 -4.73 -7.26
CA SER A 81 -6.43 -4.45 -5.88
C SER A 81 -6.87 -3.00 -5.72
N PHE A 82 -7.38 -2.64 -4.53
CA PHE A 82 -7.67 -1.24 -4.24
C PHE A 82 -6.37 -0.45 -4.09
N ASP A 83 -5.34 -1.01 -3.47
CA ASP A 83 -4.06 -0.33 -3.30
C ASP A 83 -3.31 -0.11 -4.62
N ILE A 84 -3.46 -0.99 -5.61
CA ILE A 84 -2.95 -0.73 -6.97
C ILE A 84 -3.70 0.43 -7.63
N ILE A 85 -5.02 0.54 -7.46
CA ILE A 85 -5.76 1.69 -8.02
C ILE A 85 -5.36 2.96 -7.29
N ASN A 86 -5.25 2.90 -5.97
CA ASN A 86 -4.82 4.03 -5.18
C ASN A 86 -3.44 4.46 -5.63
N SER A 87 -2.44 3.58 -5.70
CA SER A 87 -1.11 3.96 -6.19
C SER A 87 -1.20 4.65 -7.54
N ILE A 88 -1.96 4.15 -8.52
CA ILE A 88 -2.15 4.85 -9.81
C ILE A 88 -2.78 6.25 -9.67
N VAL A 89 -3.82 6.42 -8.84
CA VAL A 89 -4.47 7.73 -8.58
C VAL A 89 -3.50 8.71 -7.91
N GLU A 90 -2.58 8.14 -7.15
CA GLU A 90 -1.79 8.81 -6.14
C GLU A 90 -0.37 9.16 -6.63
N THR A 91 0.20 8.34 -7.50
CA THR A 91 1.56 8.41 -8.08
C THR A 91 1.80 9.65 -8.95
N ASN A 92 3.02 10.21 -8.91
CA ASN A 92 3.42 11.34 -9.74
C ASN A 92 3.81 10.95 -11.18
N THR A 93 4.09 11.96 -12.03
CA THR A 93 4.37 11.72 -13.45
C THR A 93 5.68 10.98 -13.74
N ILE A 94 6.67 11.06 -12.85
CA ILE A 94 7.98 10.39 -13.03
C ILE A 94 7.81 8.90 -12.75
N GLU A 95 7.22 8.56 -11.62
CA GLU A 95 6.96 7.18 -11.21
C GLU A 95 5.96 6.51 -12.17
N THR A 96 4.90 7.21 -12.61
CA THR A 96 3.98 6.70 -13.65
C THR A 96 4.73 6.30 -14.92
N LYS A 97 5.69 7.13 -15.38
CA LYS A 97 6.50 6.82 -16.57
C LYS A 97 7.39 5.61 -16.35
N GLY A 98 8.06 5.53 -15.21
CA GLY A 98 8.92 4.38 -14.86
C GLY A 98 8.14 3.07 -14.80
N MET A 99 6.99 3.07 -14.14
CA MET A 99 6.07 1.93 -14.06
C MET A 99 5.50 1.55 -15.43
N PHE A 100 5.13 2.54 -16.25
CA PHE A 100 4.64 2.28 -17.60
C PHE A 100 5.70 1.66 -18.50
N LEU A 101 6.95 2.12 -18.44
CA LEU A 101 8.05 1.60 -19.24
C LEU A 101 8.48 0.19 -18.81
N SER A 102 8.47 -0.11 -17.51
CA SER A 102 8.86 -1.41 -16.97
C SER A 102 7.81 -2.51 -17.26
N ASP A 103 6.54 -2.25 -16.93
CA ASP A 103 5.46 -3.23 -17.03
C ASP A 103 4.31 -2.81 -17.95
N GLY A 104 3.97 -1.53 -17.96
CA GLY A 104 2.82 -0.99 -18.71
C GLY A 104 2.86 -1.27 -20.22
N VAL A 105 4.04 -1.24 -20.85
CA VAL A 105 4.21 -1.56 -22.28
C VAL A 105 3.78 -3.00 -22.59
N LYS A 106 4.16 -3.97 -21.73
CA LYS A 106 3.80 -5.38 -21.91
C LYS A 106 2.29 -5.57 -21.77
N ILE A 107 1.70 -4.96 -20.72
CA ILE A 107 0.25 -5.01 -20.46
C ILE A 107 -0.52 -4.41 -21.64
N LEU A 108 -0.10 -3.23 -22.11
CA LEU A 108 -0.73 -2.53 -23.23
C LEU A 108 -0.64 -3.32 -24.53
N GLY A 109 0.52 -3.93 -24.82
CA GLY A 109 0.70 -4.80 -25.99
C GLY A 109 -0.28 -5.97 -26.02
N ILE A 110 -0.40 -6.72 -24.90
CA ILE A 110 -1.37 -7.82 -24.77
C ILE A 110 -2.80 -7.28 -24.88
N THR A 111 -3.09 -6.15 -24.26
CA THR A 111 -4.42 -5.50 -24.28
C THR A 111 -4.86 -5.19 -25.70
N ILE A 112 -3.99 -4.57 -26.51
CA ILE A 112 -4.28 -4.22 -27.89
C ILE A 112 -4.53 -5.48 -28.72
N LEU A 113 -3.68 -6.50 -28.58
CA LEU A 113 -3.82 -7.77 -29.32
C LEU A 113 -5.14 -8.49 -28.97
N LEU A 114 -5.48 -8.59 -27.69
CA LEU A 114 -6.74 -9.19 -27.22
C LEU A 114 -7.95 -8.40 -27.73
N THR A 115 -7.91 -7.07 -27.64
CA THR A 115 -9.00 -6.20 -28.11
C THR A 115 -9.24 -6.37 -29.60
N LEU A 116 -8.17 -6.37 -30.40
CA LEU A 116 -8.24 -6.57 -31.85
C LEU A 116 -8.76 -7.96 -32.19
N ALA A 117 -8.28 -9.01 -31.52
CA ALA A 117 -8.72 -10.39 -31.74
C ALA A 117 -10.21 -10.58 -31.42
N ILE A 118 -10.68 -10.09 -30.27
CA ILE A 118 -12.08 -10.17 -29.85
C ILE A 118 -12.96 -9.36 -30.82
N THR A 119 -12.58 -8.14 -31.13
CA THR A 119 -13.34 -7.25 -32.02
C THR A 119 -13.40 -7.82 -33.45
N TYR A 120 -12.29 -8.33 -33.97
CA TYR A 120 -12.23 -8.99 -35.27
C TYR A 120 -13.11 -10.25 -35.30
N GLY A 121 -13.01 -11.12 -34.30
CA GLY A 121 -13.83 -12.33 -34.19
C GLY A 121 -15.32 -12.01 -34.15
N ILE A 122 -15.74 -11.05 -33.31
CA ILE A 122 -17.13 -10.62 -33.23
C ILE A 122 -17.61 -10.07 -34.58
N ASN A 123 -16.81 -9.23 -35.23
CA ASN A 123 -17.18 -8.63 -36.51
C ASN A 123 -17.23 -9.66 -37.65
N ARG A 124 -16.27 -10.58 -37.70
CA ARG A 124 -16.15 -11.61 -38.75
C ARG A 124 -17.32 -12.60 -38.73
N PHE A 125 -17.72 -13.05 -37.54
CA PHE A 125 -18.70 -14.13 -37.38
C PHE A 125 -20.12 -13.64 -37.09
N TYR A 126 -20.29 -12.46 -36.48
CA TYR A 126 -21.59 -12.04 -35.93
C TYR A 126 -22.11 -10.67 -36.43
N ARG A 127 -21.32 -9.85 -37.14
CA ARG A 127 -21.76 -8.51 -37.60
C ARG A 127 -22.99 -8.54 -38.52
N ASN A 128 -23.05 -9.52 -39.42
CA ASN A 128 -24.11 -9.62 -40.44
C ASN A 128 -25.28 -10.54 -40.03
N GLN A 129 -25.24 -11.13 -38.83
CA GLN A 129 -26.38 -11.92 -38.34
C GLN A 129 -27.45 -10.99 -37.78
N GLU A 130 -28.70 -11.13 -38.21
CA GLU A 130 -29.80 -10.45 -37.53
C GLU A 130 -29.89 -10.97 -36.10
N PHE A 131 -29.82 -10.05 -35.14
CA PHE A 131 -29.97 -10.38 -33.74
C PHE A 131 -31.39 -10.17 -33.26
N SER A 132 -31.76 -10.99 -32.29
CA SER A 132 -33.05 -10.92 -31.63
C SER A 132 -33.27 -9.51 -31.05
N LYS A 133 -34.39 -8.86 -31.41
CA LYS A 133 -34.82 -7.55 -30.84
C LYS A 133 -34.96 -7.58 -29.31
N TRP A 134 -34.89 -8.77 -28.72
CA TRP A 134 -34.98 -9.02 -27.29
C TRP A 134 -33.67 -8.78 -26.55
N LEU A 135 -32.49 -8.77 -27.20
CA LEU A 135 -31.20 -8.64 -26.49
C LEU A 135 -31.11 -7.36 -25.62
N PRO A 136 -31.44 -6.15 -26.12
CA PRO A 136 -31.43 -4.95 -25.26
C PRO A 136 -32.40 -5.07 -24.08
N LYS A 137 -33.56 -5.71 -24.29
CA LYS A 137 -34.54 -5.96 -23.21
C LYS A 137 -34.00 -6.94 -22.18
N THR A 138 -33.26 -7.97 -22.61
CA THR A 138 -32.59 -8.92 -21.71
C THR A 138 -31.50 -8.23 -20.89
N VAL A 139 -30.69 -7.36 -21.51
CA VAL A 139 -29.68 -6.58 -20.79
C VAL A 139 -30.33 -5.68 -19.73
N ILE A 140 -31.41 -4.97 -20.08
CA ILE A 140 -32.17 -4.15 -19.13
C ILE A 140 -32.72 -5.01 -17.99
N LEU A 141 -33.34 -6.14 -18.31
CA LEU A 141 -33.88 -7.08 -17.31
C LEU A 141 -32.80 -7.57 -16.34
N LEU A 142 -31.63 -7.94 -16.85
CA LEU A 142 -30.51 -8.40 -16.02
C LEU A 142 -29.99 -7.28 -15.11
N TYR A 143 -29.83 -6.05 -15.62
CA TYR A 143 -29.44 -4.92 -14.78
C TYR A 143 -30.51 -4.56 -13.74
N SER A 144 -31.79 -4.66 -14.07
CA SER A 144 -32.88 -4.48 -13.09
C SER A 144 -32.84 -5.56 -12.01
N LEU A 145 -32.59 -6.82 -12.38
CA LEU A 145 -32.41 -7.91 -11.42
C LEU A 145 -31.20 -7.67 -10.51
N VAL A 146 -30.05 -7.28 -11.08
CA VAL A 146 -28.85 -6.90 -10.32
C VAL A 146 -29.17 -5.77 -9.34
N ALA A 147 -29.88 -4.73 -9.76
CA ALA A 147 -30.27 -3.62 -8.88
C ALA A 147 -31.14 -4.08 -7.71
N ILE A 148 -32.13 -4.96 -7.95
CA ILE A 148 -32.97 -5.53 -6.88
C ILE A 148 -32.15 -6.35 -5.89
N LEU A 149 -31.22 -7.18 -6.39
CA LEU A 149 -30.34 -7.99 -5.56
C LEU A 149 -29.40 -7.13 -4.70
N ILE A 150 -28.84 -6.06 -5.28
CA ILE A 150 -28.01 -5.10 -4.55
C ILE A 150 -28.81 -4.41 -3.44
N VAL A 151 -30.04 -3.97 -3.71
CA VAL A 151 -30.90 -3.36 -2.67
C VAL A 151 -31.16 -4.34 -1.53
N LYS A 152 -31.42 -5.62 -1.85
CA LYS A 152 -31.61 -6.66 -0.84
C LYS A 152 -30.36 -6.91 0.01
N ASP A 153 -29.17 -6.82 -0.60
CA ASP A 153 -27.88 -7.02 0.07
C ASP A 153 -27.49 -5.82 0.96
N ILE A 154 -27.79 -4.60 0.51
CA ILE A 154 -27.47 -3.34 1.23
C ILE A 154 -28.43 -3.07 2.39
N LEU A 155 -29.72 -3.40 2.27
CA LEU A 155 -30.74 -3.05 3.27
C LEU A 155 -30.39 -3.47 4.70
N PRO A 156 -29.90 -4.70 4.96
CA PRO A 156 -29.45 -5.13 6.27
C PRO A 156 -28.24 -4.35 6.81
N GLU A 157 -27.35 -3.88 5.93
CA GLU A 157 -26.08 -3.24 6.31
C GLU A 157 -26.10 -1.70 6.18
N LYS A 158 -27.27 -1.10 5.93
CA LYS A 158 -27.40 0.32 5.57
C LYS A 158 -26.70 1.28 6.54
N ASP A 159 -26.77 1.00 7.84
CA ASP A 159 -26.24 1.89 8.89
C ASP A 159 -24.71 1.77 8.97
N HIS A 160 -24.16 0.57 8.78
CA HIS A 160 -22.72 0.34 8.64
C HIS A 160 -22.16 1.02 7.39
N ILE A 161 -22.83 0.87 6.24
CA ILE A 161 -22.44 1.51 4.98
C ILE A 161 -22.49 3.04 5.14
N LYS A 162 -23.53 3.59 5.77
CA LYS A 162 -23.65 5.03 6.01
C LYS A 162 -22.50 5.56 6.88
N ALA A 163 -22.14 4.84 7.94
CA ALA A 163 -20.98 5.19 8.77
C ALA A 163 -19.67 5.13 7.96
N GLY A 164 -19.47 4.09 7.14
CA GLY A 164 -18.29 3.97 6.28
C GLY A 164 -18.19 5.06 5.22
N ILE A 165 -19.31 5.55 4.67
CA ILE A 165 -19.34 6.68 3.72
C ILE A 165 -18.98 7.99 4.42
N GLN A 166 -19.41 8.18 5.67
CA GLN A 166 -19.00 9.33 6.49
C GLN A 166 -17.51 9.30 6.79
N GLU A 167 -16.94 8.12 7.02
CA GLU A 167 -15.51 7.95 7.24
C GLU A 167 -14.69 8.12 5.95
N SER A 168 -15.15 7.58 4.81
CA SER A 168 -14.48 7.75 3.52
C SER A 168 -15.46 7.70 2.36
N ARG A 169 -15.41 8.70 1.47
CA ARG A 169 -16.24 8.72 0.25
C ARG A 169 -15.88 7.58 -0.72
N ALA A 170 -14.65 7.06 -0.66
CA ALA A 170 -14.23 5.90 -1.43
C ALA A 170 -15.01 4.62 -1.08
N THR A 171 -15.69 4.58 0.08
CA THR A 171 -16.60 3.48 0.46
C THR A 171 -17.69 3.24 -0.59
N ILE A 172 -18.19 4.29 -1.26
CA ILE A 172 -19.16 4.14 -2.35
C ILE A 172 -18.52 3.40 -3.53
N GLY A 173 -17.31 3.80 -3.92
CA GLY A 173 -16.57 3.14 -5.00
C GLY A 173 -16.27 1.67 -4.69
N LYS A 174 -15.87 1.37 -3.44
CA LYS A 174 -15.65 -0.01 -2.99
C LYS A 174 -16.91 -0.87 -3.10
N LEU A 175 -18.05 -0.31 -2.69
CA LEU A 175 -19.35 -0.96 -2.77
C LEU A 175 -19.77 -1.21 -4.22
N ILE A 176 -19.53 -0.26 -5.13
CA ILE A 176 -19.81 -0.46 -6.56
C ILE A 176 -18.90 -1.55 -7.12
N LYS A 177 -17.60 -1.53 -6.80
CA LYS A 177 -16.63 -2.55 -7.26
C LYS A 177 -16.94 -3.95 -6.71
N SER A 178 -17.55 -4.09 -5.53
CA SER A 178 -17.94 -5.41 -5.03
C SER A 178 -19.06 -6.05 -5.86
N TYR A 179 -19.97 -5.26 -6.44
CA TYR A 179 -21.08 -5.74 -7.27
C TYR A 179 -20.79 -5.75 -8.77
N PHE A 180 -19.93 -4.85 -9.23
CA PHE A 180 -19.52 -4.68 -10.63
C PHE A 180 -17.99 -4.80 -10.72
N PRO A 181 -17.40 -6.01 -10.61
CA PRO A 181 -15.95 -6.17 -10.47
C PRO A 181 -15.15 -5.84 -11.73
N VAL A 182 -15.80 -5.83 -12.89
CA VAL A 182 -15.25 -5.39 -14.19
C VAL A 182 -15.31 -3.86 -14.26
N VAL A 183 -14.46 -3.21 -15.05
CA VAL A 183 -14.51 -1.83 -15.61
C VAL A 183 -15.32 -0.78 -14.83
N ILE A 184 -16.64 -0.94 -14.73
CA ILE A 184 -17.54 -0.06 -13.97
C ILE A 184 -17.07 0.09 -12.52
N GLY A 185 -16.71 -1.00 -11.85
CA GLY A 185 -16.23 -0.97 -10.47
C GLY A 185 -14.93 -0.21 -10.30
N ASP A 186 -13.97 -0.49 -11.17
CA ASP A 186 -12.68 0.19 -11.19
C ASP A 186 -12.82 1.69 -11.47
N ILE A 187 -13.64 2.06 -12.46
CA ILE A 187 -13.93 3.47 -12.76
C ILE A 187 -14.63 4.14 -11.57
N ALA A 188 -15.61 3.48 -10.95
CA ALA A 188 -16.33 4.04 -9.81
C ALA A 188 -15.41 4.23 -8.60
N TYR A 189 -14.54 3.25 -8.33
CA TYR A 189 -13.55 3.35 -7.27
C TYR A 189 -12.52 4.43 -7.57
N PHE A 190 -11.92 4.44 -8.76
CA PHE A 190 -10.98 5.45 -9.23
C PHE A 190 -11.58 6.87 -9.12
N ALA A 191 -12.80 7.07 -9.62
CA ALA A 191 -13.49 8.36 -9.50
C ALA A 191 -13.73 8.74 -8.03
N SER A 192 -14.17 7.80 -7.19
CA SER A 192 -14.38 8.05 -5.76
C SER A 192 -13.07 8.35 -5.02
N ALA A 193 -11.97 7.74 -5.45
CA ALA A 193 -10.61 7.95 -4.93
C ALA A 193 -10.07 9.31 -5.35
N MET A 194 -10.26 9.73 -6.61
CA MET A 194 -9.95 11.10 -7.06
C MET A 194 -10.79 12.17 -6.35
N MET A 195 -12.00 11.81 -5.92
CA MET A 195 -12.87 12.68 -5.12
C MET A 195 -12.50 12.67 -3.62
N LEU A 196 -11.41 12.01 -3.21
CA LEU A 196 -10.98 11.96 -1.82
C LEU A 196 -10.49 13.32 -1.30
N ASN A 197 -11.43 13.95 -0.61
CA ASN A 197 -11.36 14.68 0.65
C ASN A 197 -10.08 15.50 0.98
N ASP A 198 -10.31 16.81 1.04
CA ASP A 198 -9.63 17.87 1.81
C ASP A 198 -9.40 17.56 3.32
N ARG A 199 -9.66 16.34 3.79
CA ARG A 199 -9.56 15.97 5.21
C ARG A 199 -8.13 15.95 5.75
N TYR A 200 -7.15 15.85 4.86
CA TYR A 200 -5.72 15.77 5.18
C TYR A 200 -5.03 17.14 5.08
N SER A 201 -5.75 18.19 4.67
CA SER A 201 -5.21 19.55 4.57
C SER A 201 -5.18 20.27 5.91
N ASP A 202 -6.10 19.96 6.82
CA ASP A 202 -6.15 20.54 8.16
C ASP A 202 -5.07 19.93 9.06
N ILE A 203 -3.90 20.55 9.05
CA ILE A 203 -2.74 20.16 9.86
C ILE A 203 -2.77 20.76 11.28
N SER A 204 -3.92 21.25 11.75
CA SER A 204 -4.05 21.80 13.11
C SER A 204 -3.62 20.80 14.19
N ILE A 205 -3.16 21.34 15.33
CA ILE A 205 -2.71 20.53 16.45
C ILE A 205 -3.91 19.80 17.04
N ILE A 206 -3.83 18.48 17.10
CA ILE A 206 -4.87 17.65 17.71
C ILE A 206 -4.71 17.73 19.24
N PRO A 207 -5.73 18.08 20.02
CA PRO A 207 -5.58 18.30 21.47
C PRO A 207 -5.47 17.00 22.27
N ASP A 208 -6.19 15.96 21.87
CA ASP A 208 -6.42 14.79 22.72
C ASP A 208 -5.36 13.70 22.53
N PHE A 209 -4.98 13.05 23.64
CA PHE A 209 -4.18 11.83 23.60
C PHE A 209 -5.06 10.60 23.37
N ASN A 210 -4.50 9.56 22.76
CA ASN A 210 -5.18 8.27 22.71
C ASN A 210 -5.32 7.68 24.13
N LYS A 211 -6.43 6.96 24.38
CA LYS A 211 -6.71 6.31 25.67
C LYS A 211 -5.62 5.34 26.18
N SER A 212 -4.74 4.86 25.30
CA SER A 212 -3.60 4.03 25.67
C SER A 212 -2.49 4.80 26.39
N ILE A 213 -2.47 6.13 26.30
CA ILE A 213 -1.47 6.99 26.96
C ILE A 213 -1.98 7.34 28.37
N THR A 214 -1.25 6.90 29.39
CA THR A 214 -1.66 7.06 30.80
C THR A 214 -0.95 8.17 31.55
N GLY A 215 0.12 8.74 30.97
CA GLY A 215 0.92 9.77 31.62
C GLY A 215 2.29 9.91 30.97
N LYS A 216 3.20 10.60 31.67
CA LYS A 216 4.58 10.85 31.26
C LYS A 216 5.56 10.24 32.25
N GLN A 217 6.73 9.88 31.75
CA GLN A 217 7.88 9.46 32.55
C GLN A 217 9.16 9.98 31.90
N ASP A 218 10.19 10.22 32.71
CA ASP A 218 11.49 10.53 32.13
C ASP A 218 12.03 9.32 31.37
N ASN A 219 12.70 9.60 30.27
CA ASN A 219 13.24 8.62 29.36
C ASN A 219 14.74 8.77 29.14
N ASP A 220 15.37 9.88 29.57
CA ASP A 220 16.79 10.17 29.33
C ASP A 220 17.23 10.04 27.85
N ASN A 221 16.29 10.11 26.89
CA ASN A 221 16.60 9.95 25.47
C ASN A 221 16.72 11.32 24.80
N ASN A 222 17.93 11.68 24.38
CA ASN A 222 18.19 13.00 23.79
C ASN A 222 17.96 13.01 22.27
N THR A 223 18.46 12.01 21.56
CA THR A 223 18.31 11.93 20.10
C THR A 223 17.64 10.61 19.72
N ILE A 224 16.47 10.67 19.12
CA ILE A 224 15.78 9.48 18.60
C ILE A 224 15.69 9.65 17.10
N VAL A 225 16.33 8.75 16.36
CA VAL A 225 16.28 8.72 14.90
C VAL A 225 15.59 7.44 14.45
N ILE A 226 14.52 7.59 13.67
CA ILE A 226 13.84 6.50 12.99
C ILE A 226 14.11 6.64 11.50
N VAL A 227 14.83 5.67 10.94
CA VAL A 227 14.99 5.52 9.50
C VAL A 227 13.92 4.55 9.02
N MET A 228 12.95 5.09 8.32
CA MET A 228 11.87 4.38 7.68
C MET A 228 12.26 4.07 6.24
N GLY A 229 12.60 2.81 5.98
CA GLY A 229 12.81 2.27 4.65
C GLY A 229 11.51 2.14 3.87
N GLU A 230 11.69 1.88 2.58
CA GLU A 230 10.63 1.75 1.58
C GLU A 230 10.77 0.39 0.87
N SER A 231 9.68 -0.37 0.79
CA SER A 231 9.58 -1.65 0.05
C SER A 231 10.71 -2.65 0.37
N SER A 232 11.20 -2.70 1.62
CA SER A 232 12.38 -3.48 1.99
C SER A 232 12.05 -4.83 2.62
N LEU A 233 12.46 -5.91 1.94
CA LEU A 233 12.21 -7.30 2.33
C LEU A 233 13.40 -7.89 3.10
N PHE A 234 13.19 -8.27 4.37
CA PHE A 234 14.25 -8.79 5.24
C PHE A 234 14.94 -10.06 4.71
N SER A 235 14.24 -10.90 3.93
CA SER A 235 14.80 -12.15 3.42
C SER A 235 15.87 -11.93 2.34
N ARG A 236 16.01 -10.69 1.85
CA ARG A 236 17.06 -10.24 0.91
C ARG A 236 18.26 -9.58 1.59
N TYR A 237 18.35 -9.65 2.91
CA TYR A 237 19.44 -9.05 3.70
C TYR A 237 20.41 -10.13 4.18
N SER A 238 21.71 -9.99 3.89
CA SER A 238 22.76 -10.89 4.40
C SER A 238 22.77 -11.02 5.92
N ILE A 239 22.49 -9.92 6.66
CA ILE A 239 22.44 -9.92 8.13
C ILE A 239 21.36 -10.87 8.69
N TYR A 240 20.32 -11.19 7.90
CA TYR A 240 19.26 -12.14 8.28
C TYR A 240 19.52 -13.56 7.77
N GLY A 241 20.53 -13.77 6.92
CA GLY A 241 20.92 -15.07 6.38
C GLY A 241 20.85 -15.19 4.85
N TYR A 242 20.57 -14.10 4.12
CA TYR A 242 20.61 -14.11 2.66
C TYR A 242 22.05 -14.37 2.16
N PRO A 243 22.26 -15.25 1.15
CA PRO A 243 23.61 -15.68 0.78
C PRO A 243 24.46 -14.60 0.09
N LYS A 244 23.85 -13.59 -0.51
CA LYS A 244 24.59 -12.48 -1.14
C LYS A 244 24.87 -11.39 -0.11
N PRO A 245 26.04 -10.73 -0.15
CA PRO A 245 26.40 -9.67 0.80
C PRO A 245 25.68 -8.36 0.46
N THR A 246 24.35 -8.35 0.58
CA THR A 246 23.51 -7.20 0.21
C THR A 246 23.56 -6.08 1.22
N ASN A 247 23.98 -6.34 2.46
CA ASN A 247 24.02 -5.31 3.49
C ASN A 247 25.20 -5.44 4.47
N PRO A 248 26.46 -5.43 3.96
CA PRO A 248 27.64 -5.68 4.77
C PRO A 248 27.90 -4.59 5.83
N ASP A 249 27.51 -3.34 5.60
CA ASP A 249 27.80 -2.26 6.55
C ASP A 249 26.83 -2.27 7.74
N LEU A 250 25.54 -2.50 7.49
CA LEU A 250 24.57 -2.74 8.55
C LEU A 250 24.93 -3.99 9.35
N GLN A 251 25.46 -5.03 8.71
CA GLN A 251 25.98 -6.20 9.43
C GLN A 251 27.10 -5.82 10.41
N LYS A 252 28.05 -4.97 10.02
CA LYS A 252 29.11 -4.49 10.92
C LYS A 252 28.56 -3.67 12.10
N ILE A 253 27.55 -2.83 11.85
CA ILE A 253 26.94 -1.93 12.86
C ILE A 253 26.10 -2.70 13.88
N PHE A 254 25.25 -3.62 13.42
CA PHE A 254 24.23 -4.26 14.26
C PHE A 254 24.68 -5.58 14.91
N THR A 255 25.91 -6.02 14.63
CA THR A 255 26.57 -7.11 15.38
C THR A 255 27.37 -6.61 16.61
N GLN A 256 27.43 -5.29 16.83
CA GLN A 256 28.07 -4.68 17.99
C GLN A 256 27.19 -4.76 19.26
N PRO A 257 27.76 -4.58 20.47
CA PRO A 257 26.99 -4.46 21.71
C PRO A 257 25.91 -3.37 21.64
N GLN A 258 24.84 -3.55 22.43
CA GLN A 258 23.67 -2.66 22.48
C GLN A 258 22.92 -2.49 21.14
N SER A 259 23.17 -3.36 20.17
CA SER A 259 22.41 -3.48 18.92
C SER A 259 21.59 -4.78 18.92
N CYS A 260 20.42 -4.78 18.29
CA CYS A 260 19.67 -5.99 17.95
C CYS A 260 19.26 -6.04 16.49
N ILE A 261 19.31 -7.27 15.98
CA ILE A 261 18.73 -7.70 14.71
C ILE A 261 17.43 -8.42 15.07
N VAL A 262 16.29 -7.76 14.93
CA VAL A 262 15.01 -8.26 15.41
C VAL A 262 14.38 -9.12 14.32
N ARG A 263 14.14 -10.40 14.62
CA ARG A 263 13.53 -11.36 13.69
C ARG A 263 12.01 -11.39 13.84
N ASN A 264 11.32 -12.00 12.88
CA ASN A 264 9.85 -12.16 12.86
C ASN A 264 9.13 -10.82 13.04
N VAL A 265 9.36 -9.89 12.12
CA VAL A 265 8.73 -8.57 12.11
C VAL A 265 7.93 -8.42 10.82
N HIS A 266 6.74 -7.83 10.93
CA HIS A 266 5.92 -7.52 9.78
C HIS A 266 5.33 -6.10 9.86
N SER A 267 5.01 -5.53 8.71
CA SER A 267 4.34 -4.23 8.58
C SER A 267 2.86 -4.27 8.97
N SER A 268 2.25 -3.09 9.11
CA SER A 268 0.82 -2.96 9.41
C SER A 268 -0.07 -2.97 8.16
N ALA A 269 0.50 -2.60 7.01
CA ALA A 269 -0.12 -2.59 5.68
C ALA A 269 0.95 -2.97 4.63
N PRO A 270 0.55 -3.41 3.43
CA PRO A 270 1.46 -3.75 2.33
C PRO A 270 1.75 -2.54 1.43
N ASP A 271 1.51 -1.32 1.93
CA ASP A 271 1.63 -0.05 1.23
C ASP A 271 2.09 1.06 2.19
N THR A 272 2.83 2.03 1.66
CA THR A 272 3.39 3.16 2.39
C THR A 272 2.30 4.00 3.07
N ARG A 273 1.20 4.26 2.34
CA ARG A 273 0.12 5.15 2.77
C ARG A 273 -0.45 4.74 4.12
N ASP A 274 -0.85 3.47 4.24
CA ASP A 274 -1.47 2.95 5.45
C ASP A 274 -0.45 2.51 6.50
N SER A 275 0.70 1.97 6.10
CA SER A 275 1.70 1.47 7.06
C SER A 275 2.37 2.58 7.87
N LEU A 276 2.79 3.68 7.21
CA LEU A 276 3.36 4.84 7.90
C LEU A 276 2.35 5.50 8.81
N ALA A 277 1.10 5.59 8.35
CA ALA A 277 0.05 6.19 9.15
C ALA A 277 -0.19 5.41 10.44
N MET A 278 -0.22 4.07 10.36
CA MET A 278 -0.33 3.23 11.54
C MET A 278 0.95 3.20 12.38
N THR A 279 2.12 3.45 11.81
CA THR A 279 3.37 3.54 12.59
C THR A 279 3.41 4.81 13.45
N PHE A 280 3.02 5.95 12.89
CA PHE A 280 3.18 7.27 13.54
C PHE A 280 1.90 7.87 14.12
N SER A 281 0.78 7.14 14.10
CA SER A 281 -0.49 7.54 14.73
C SER A 281 -1.22 6.36 15.38
N PHE A 282 -2.31 6.66 16.09
CA PHE A 282 -3.18 5.66 16.72
C PHE A 282 -4.29 5.12 15.80
N SER A 283 -4.18 5.34 14.49
CA SER A 283 -4.98 4.60 13.49
C SER A 283 -4.76 3.09 13.60
N THR A 284 -5.73 2.34 13.11
CA THR A 284 -5.80 0.88 13.20
C THR A 284 -6.23 0.31 11.85
N PRO A 285 -5.98 -0.99 11.57
CA PRO A 285 -6.44 -1.60 10.32
C PRO A 285 -7.95 -1.44 10.07
N GLU A 286 -8.74 -1.32 11.14
CA GLU A 286 -10.19 -1.16 11.07
C GLU A 286 -10.68 0.27 10.84
N SER A 287 -9.91 1.29 11.24
CA SER A 287 -10.39 2.68 11.22
C SER A 287 -9.29 3.71 11.32
N ASP A 288 -9.51 4.81 10.61
CA ASP A 288 -8.64 5.99 10.58
C ASP A 288 -9.10 7.08 11.53
N ASN A 289 -10.17 6.88 12.30
CA ASN A 289 -10.73 7.88 13.19
C ASN A 289 -9.69 8.49 14.15
N ASN A 290 -8.83 7.64 14.71
CA ASN A 290 -7.78 8.06 15.64
C ASN A 290 -6.61 8.80 14.98
N LEU A 291 -6.48 8.75 13.65
CA LEU A 291 -5.51 9.57 12.91
C LEU A 291 -5.80 11.07 13.09
N PHE A 292 -7.09 11.43 13.15
CA PHE A 292 -7.53 12.83 13.21
C PHE A 292 -7.96 13.26 14.63
N LYS A 293 -8.31 12.31 15.49
CA LYS A 293 -8.79 12.59 16.85
C LYS A 293 -7.73 12.53 17.93
N ASN A 294 -6.62 11.83 17.69
CA ASN A 294 -5.56 11.72 18.68
C ASN A 294 -4.25 12.27 18.16
N LYS A 295 -3.45 12.84 19.07
CA LYS A 295 -2.09 13.25 18.78
C LYS A 295 -1.31 12.11 18.12
N SER A 296 -0.69 12.41 17.00
CA SER A 296 0.34 11.58 16.39
C SER A 296 1.56 11.43 17.32
N ILE A 297 2.42 10.46 17.04
CA ILE A 297 3.70 10.29 17.76
C ILE A 297 4.56 11.55 17.66
N ILE A 298 4.52 12.24 16.51
CA ILE A 298 5.26 13.49 16.28
C ILE A 298 4.72 14.60 17.19
N GLU A 299 3.40 14.79 17.25
CA GLU A 299 2.78 15.77 18.16
C GLU A 299 3.03 15.43 19.63
N MET A 300 3.05 14.15 19.98
CA MET A 300 3.42 13.69 21.32
C MET A 300 4.88 14.02 21.64
N ALA A 301 5.80 13.79 20.71
CA ALA A 301 7.22 14.10 20.91
C ALA A 301 7.41 15.61 21.12
N LYS A 302 6.77 16.43 20.29
CA LYS A 302 6.75 17.90 20.45
C LYS A 302 6.16 18.33 21.79
N ALA A 303 5.04 17.74 22.20
CA ALA A 303 4.44 17.97 23.51
C ALA A 303 5.30 17.47 24.69
N ASN A 304 6.36 16.70 24.43
CA ASN A 304 7.34 16.26 25.41
C ASN A 304 8.73 16.90 25.22
N GLY A 305 8.79 18.06 24.56
CA GLY A 305 9.98 18.90 24.48
C GLY A 305 11.01 18.47 23.42
N TYR A 306 10.65 17.55 22.52
CA TYR A 306 11.49 17.23 21.37
C TYR A 306 11.29 18.26 20.26
N LYS A 307 12.38 18.71 19.65
CA LYS A 307 12.35 19.28 18.31
C LYS A 307 12.12 18.15 17.32
N THR A 308 11.10 18.30 16.49
CA THR A 308 10.65 17.25 15.57
C THR A 308 11.05 17.55 14.13
N TRP A 309 11.68 16.58 13.47
CA TRP A 309 12.14 16.67 12.10
C TRP A 309 11.59 15.53 11.27
N TRP A 310 11.09 15.84 10.08
CA TRP A 310 10.83 14.87 9.02
C TRP A 310 11.72 15.21 7.84
N ILE A 311 12.68 14.35 7.53
CA ILE A 311 13.50 14.44 6.33
C ILE A 311 13.19 13.23 5.45
N GLY A 312 12.97 13.41 4.15
CA GLY A 312 12.60 12.27 3.32
C GLY A 312 12.85 12.46 1.83
N SER A 313 12.92 11.35 1.11
CA SER A 313 13.13 11.35 -0.33
C SER A 313 11.82 11.35 -1.11
N GLN A 314 10.70 11.03 -0.48
CA GLN A 314 9.39 10.94 -1.14
C GLN A 314 8.56 12.22 -0.99
N GLU A 315 7.72 12.51 -1.98
CA GLU A 315 6.79 13.64 -1.94
C GLU A 315 5.79 13.50 -0.76
N LEU A 316 5.43 14.65 -0.16
CA LEU A 316 4.45 14.74 0.93
C LEU A 316 3.13 15.37 0.48
N GLU A 317 3.03 15.78 -0.78
CA GLU A 317 1.81 16.31 -1.39
C GLU A 317 1.36 15.44 -2.56
N GLY A 318 0.05 15.46 -2.84
CA GLY A 318 -0.58 14.52 -3.75
C GLY A 318 -1.54 13.60 -3.01
N LEU A 319 -2.33 12.83 -3.77
CA LEU A 319 -3.25 11.88 -3.17
C LEU A 319 -2.48 10.76 -2.44
N PHE A 320 -1.29 10.35 -2.92
CA PHE A 320 -0.40 9.30 -2.34
C PHE A 320 0.02 9.56 -0.92
N SER A 321 0.53 10.76 -0.75
CA SER A 321 1.09 11.22 0.49
C SER A 321 0.04 11.81 1.41
N SER A 322 -1.23 11.79 1.05
CA SER A 322 -2.25 12.50 1.82
C SER A 322 -2.29 12.03 3.28
N LYS A 323 -2.19 10.72 3.53
CA LYS A 323 -2.26 10.16 4.88
C LYS A 323 -0.96 10.29 5.68
N TYR A 324 0.18 9.87 5.13
CA TYR A 324 1.47 9.97 5.83
C TYR A 324 2.04 11.38 5.79
N GLY A 325 1.78 12.14 4.73
CA GLY A 325 2.11 13.56 4.60
C GLY A 325 1.33 14.43 5.57
N PHE A 326 0.06 14.12 5.86
CA PHE A 326 -0.68 14.72 6.99
C PHE A 326 0.07 14.57 8.31
N ILE A 327 0.67 13.41 8.56
CA ILE A 327 1.48 13.17 9.77
C ILE A 327 2.83 13.89 9.67
N ALA A 328 3.54 13.75 8.56
CA ALA A 328 4.85 14.36 8.35
C ALA A 328 4.82 15.87 8.56
N LYS A 329 3.79 16.54 8.01
CA LYS A 329 3.57 17.99 8.13
C LYS A 329 3.26 18.48 9.54
N LYS A 330 3.05 17.57 10.52
CA LYS A 330 2.94 17.91 11.95
C LYS A 330 4.30 18.09 12.63
N SER A 331 5.40 17.79 11.94
CA SER A 331 6.77 18.05 12.42
C SER A 331 7.08 19.55 12.45
N ASP A 332 8.02 19.96 13.29
CA ASP A 332 8.50 21.35 13.32
C ASP A 332 9.22 21.74 12.04
N ILE A 333 9.97 20.78 11.47
CA ILE A 333 10.73 20.97 10.24
C ILE A 333 10.48 19.79 9.31
N VAL A 334 10.21 20.10 8.05
CA VAL A 334 10.02 19.14 6.96
C VAL A 334 10.95 19.51 5.81
N ARG A 335 11.76 18.56 5.34
CA ARG A 335 12.66 18.76 4.18
C ARG A 335 12.66 17.53 3.29
N LEU A 336 12.66 17.73 1.98
CA LEU A 336 12.62 16.65 1.00
C LEU A 336 13.79 16.73 0.01
N THR A 337 14.24 15.57 -0.47
CA THR A 337 15.37 15.42 -1.41
C THR A 337 14.95 15.03 -2.84
N ASP A 338 13.65 15.01 -3.11
CA ASP A 338 13.08 14.73 -4.44
C ASP A 338 13.62 13.42 -5.07
N GLY A 339 13.60 12.34 -4.28
CA GLY A 339 13.94 10.98 -4.72
C GLY A 339 15.40 10.56 -4.51
N HIS A 340 16.23 11.40 -3.89
CA HIS A 340 17.67 11.15 -3.74
C HIS A 340 18.04 10.83 -2.29
N ASP A 341 18.19 9.54 -1.98
CA ASP A 341 18.47 9.06 -0.62
C ASP A 341 19.84 9.52 -0.09
N GLU A 342 20.84 9.69 -0.96
CA GLU A 342 22.18 10.17 -0.59
C GLU A 342 22.19 11.60 -0.05
N HIS A 343 21.19 12.41 -0.43
CA HIS A 343 21.04 13.79 0.05
C HIS A 343 20.39 13.90 1.43
N LEU A 344 19.95 12.78 2.02
CA LEU A 344 19.39 12.76 3.38
C LEU A 344 20.46 12.95 4.46
N VAL A 345 21.71 12.54 4.22
CA VAL A 345 22.79 12.63 5.23
C VAL A 345 23.11 14.09 5.60
N PRO A 346 23.25 15.04 4.65
CA PRO A 346 23.36 16.46 4.99
C PRO A 346 22.17 16.98 5.80
N MET A 347 20.93 16.61 5.45
CA MET A 347 19.74 17.06 6.17
C MET A 347 19.67 16.49 7.60
N LEU A 348 20.11 15.25 7.78
CA LEU A 348 20.23 14.64 9.11
C LEU A 348 21.28 15.37 9.95
N THR A 349 22.39 15.79 9.34
CA THR A 349 23.45 16.56 10.00
C THR A 349 22.85 17.83 10.63
N ASP A 350 22.11 18.61 9.85
CA ASP A 350 21.44 19.83 10.34
C ASP A 350 20.49 19.52 11.51
N ALA A 351 19.75 18.41 11.45
CA ALA A 351 18.81 18.00 12.49
C ALA A 351 19.49 17.53 13.79
N VAL A 352 20.59 16.77 13.68
CA VAL A 352 21.35 16.30 14.86
C VAL A 352 22.22 17.39 15.47
N GLU A 353 22.59 18.42 14.72
CA GLU A 353 23.34 19.58 15.22
C GLU A 353 22.44 20.70 15.76
N ASP A 354 21.13 20.69 15.46
CA ASP A 354 20.17 21.71 15.90
C ASP A 354 20.24 21.94 17.43
N THR A 355 20.61 23.14 17.86
CA THR A 355 20.72 23.50 19.28
C THR A 355 19.46 24.18 19.83
N SER A 356 18.39 24.31 19.04
CA SER A 356 17.15 24.97 19.46
C SER A 356 16.36 24.20 20.51
N ALA A 357 16.61 22.89 20.65
CA ALA A 357 16.08 22.07 21.73
C ALA A 357 17.10 21.01 22.19
N PRO A 358 17.09 20.63 23.48
CA PRO A 358 17.98 19.60 24.00
C PRO A 358 17.60 18.18 23.53
N LYS A 359 16.33 17.97 23.13
CA LYS A 359 15.80 16.69 22.68
C LYS A 359 15.40 16.75 21.21
N LYS A 360 15.69 15.71 20.43
CA LYS A 360 15.51 15.61 18.97
C LYS A 360 14.79 14.32 18.61
N PHE A 361 13.70 14.44 17.87
CA PHE A 361 12.96 13.31 17.32
C PHE A 361 12.95 13.45 15.80
N ILE A 362 13.71 12.61 15.13
CA ILE A 362 14.03 12.76 13.70
C ILE A 362 13.52 11.52 12.98
N ILE A 363 12.65 11.73 11.99
CA ILE A 363 12.21 10.69 11.07
C ILE A 363 12.93 10.92 9.75
N VAL A 364 13.54 9.85 9.23
CA VAL A 364 14.17 9.79 7.91
C VAL A 364 13.37 8.83 7.04
N HIS A 365 12.77 9.29 5.96
CA HIS A 365 11.92 8.47 5.08
C HIS A 365 12.59 8.24 3.72
N LEU A 366 13.01 7.01 3.42
CA LEU A 366 13.78 6.67 2.22
C LEU A 366 12.90 6.52 0.98
N LEU A 367 13.48 6.63 -0.21
CA LEU A 367 12.95 6.04 -1.44
C LEU A 367 13.26 4.54 -1.49
N GLY A 368 14.40 4.13 -0.91
CA GLY A 368 14.71 2.74 -0.59
C GLY A 368 14.64 1.82 -1.80
N ASN A 369 13.80 0.79 -1.71
CA ASN A 369 13.73 -0.30 -2.69
C ASN A 369 12.46 -0.22 -3.55
N HIS A 370 11.89 0.98 -3.67
CA HIS A 370 10.67 1.21 -4.46
C HIS A 370 10.84 0.77 -5.92
N LYS A 371 9.79 0.18 -6.49
CA LYS A 371 9.75 -0.21 -7.91
C LYS A 371 9.54 1.03 -8.81
N PRO A 372 10.14 1.14 -10.01
CA PRO A 372 11.10 0.23 -10.65
C PRO A 372 12.46 0.33 -9.96
N TYR A 373 13.04 -0.82 -9.57
CA TYR A 373 14.20 -0.94 -8.68
C TYR A 373 15.49 -0.31 -9.27
N HIS A 374 15.53 1.00 -9.42
CA HIS A 374 16.59 1.76 -10.07
C HIS A 374 17.33 2.68 -9.10
N ASN A 375 16.96 2.67 -7.82
CA ASN A 375 17.64 3.39 -6.75
C ASN A 375 18.94 2.66 -6.34
N TYR A 376 19.88 2.57 -7.28
CA TYR A 376 21.22 2.03 -7.11
C TYR A 376 22.18 2.77 -8.06
N ASP A 377 23.48 2.69 -7.80
CA ASP A 377 24.50 3.28 -8.69
C ASP A 377 25.57 2.26 -9.12
N ALA A 378 26.66 2.75 -9.74
CA ALA A 378 27.74 1.91 -10.23
C ALA A 378 28.47 1.16 -9.10
N GLU A 379 28.59 1.76 -7.91
CA GLU A 379 29.26 1.11 -6.78
C GLU A 379 28.48 -0.12 -6.32
N ASP A 380 27.15 -0.08 -6.37
CA ASP A 380 26.31 -1.23 -6.01
C ASP A 380 26.45 -2.37 -7.02
N LYS A 381 26.55 -2.05 -8.33
CA LYS A 381 26.80 -3.05 -9.38
C LYS A 381 28.16 -3.72 -9.24
N ASP A 382 29.19 -2.92 -8.93
CA ASP A 382 30.55 -3.40 -8.76
C ASP A 382 30.68 -4.28 -7.51
N ALA A 383 29.95 -3.93 -6.43
CA ALA A 383 29.91 -4.72 -5.20
C ALA A 383 29.11 -6.03 -5.33
N LEU A 384 28.07 -6.05 -6.16
CA LEU A 384 27.16 -7.18 -6.33
C LEU A 384 27.02 -7.61 -7.81
N PRO A 385 28.11 -8.02 -8.47
CA PRO A 385 28.09 -8.35 -9.89
C PRO A 385 27.12 -9.50 -10.19
N GLY A 386 26.24 -9.29 -11.17
CA GLY A 386 25.25 -10.29 -11.60
C GLY A 386 24.05 -10.44 -10.66
N SER A 387 23.88 -9.55 -9.68
CA SER A 387 22.68 -9.54 -8.84
C SER A 387 21.47 -8.95 -9.56
N GLU A 388 20.27 -9.35 -9.13
CA GLU A 388 19.03 -8.73 -9.61
C GLU A 388 18.93 -7.29 -9.10
N GLU A 389 18.22 -6.43 -9.83
CA GLU A 389 18.16 -4.99 -9.53
C GLU A 389 17.67 -4.70 -8.10
N TYR A 390 16.73 -5.50 -7.58
CA TYR A 390 16.27 -5.39 -6.20
C TYR A 390 17.39 -5.57 -5.18
N ASP A 391 18.27 -6.56 -5.36
CA ASP A 391 19.40 -6.77 -4.44
C ASP A 391 20.40 -5.58 -4.48
N LEU A 392 20.51 -4.89 -5.63
CA LEU A 392 21.33 -3.69 -5.77
C LEU A 392 20.75 -2.51 -4.98
N THR A 393 19.42 -2.34 -4.96
CA THR A 393 18.77 -1.29 -4.15
C THR A 393 18.92 -1.55 -2.65
N ILE A 394 18.97 -2.83 -2.24
CA ILE A 394 19.23 -3.20 -0.83
C ILE A 394 20.66 -2.80 -0.45
N HIS A 395 21.63 -2.98 -1.34
CA HIS A 395 23.01 -2.55 -1.13
C HIS A 395 23.16 -1.02 -1.12
N LYS A 396 22.45 -0.30 -1.99
CA LYS A 396 22.37 1.17 -1.91
C LYS A 396 21.80 1.61 -0.56
N THR A 397 20.71 0.97 -0.12
CA THR A 397 20.07 1.22 1.18
C THR A 397 21.04 0.95 2.33
N ASP A 398 21.83 -0.13 2.28
CA ASP A 398 22.88 -0.42 3.27
C ASP A 398 23.87 0.75 3.41
N ARG A 399 24.41 1.24 2.29
CA ARG A 399 25.35 2.37 2.27
C ARG A 399 24.74 3.66 2.82
N VAL A 400 23.51 3.98 2.44
CA VAL A 400 22.80 5.19 2.92
C VAL A 400 22.52 5.10 4.41
N VAL A 401 21.92 4.00 4.88
CA VAL A 401 21.55 3.83 6.30
C VAL A 401 22.80 3.78 7.19
N SER A 402 23.89 3.16 6.71
CA SER A 402 25.20 3.21 7.38
C SER A 402 25.74 4.63 7.48
N SER A 403 25.63 5.44 6.41
CA SER A 403 26.06 6.83 6.42
C SER A 403 25.24 7.70 7.38
N LEU A 404 23.93 7.49 7.45
CA LEU A 404 23.04 8.13 8.44
C LEU A 404 23.46 7.75 9.87
N PHE A 405 23.69 6.47 10.12
CA PHE A 405 24.13 5.99 11.43
C PHE A 405 25.46 6.62 11.86
N ASN A 406 26.47 6.60 10.98
CA ASN A 406 27.78 7.17 11.25
C ASN A 406 27.71 8.68 11.51
N ASN A 407 26.81 9.38 10.83
CA ASN A 407 26.54 10.79 11.10
C ASN A 407 25.98 11.01 12.51
N ILE A 408 25.04 10.18 12.98
CA ILE A 408 24.49 10.29 14.33
C ILE A 408 25.58 10.08 15.39
N VAL A 409 26.37 9.01 15.24
CA VAL A 409 27.44 8.66 16.21
C VAL A 409 28.49 9.76 16.32
N LYS A 410 28.74 10.50 15.23
CA LYS A 410 29.68 11.63 15.22
C LYS A 410 29.19 12.83 16.02
N HIS A 411 27.87 13.07 16.08
CA HIS A 411 27.30 14.31 16.65
C HIS A 411 26.46 14.09 17.93
N SER A 412 26.18 12.84 18.32
CA SER A 412 25.42 12.53 19.54
C SER A 412 26.01 11.33 20.30
N ASN A 413 26.17 11.50 21.61
CA ASN A 413 26.58 10.45 22.54
C ASN A 413 25.40 9.76 23.25
N ASN A 414 24.18 10.28 23.07
CA ASN A 414 22.95 9.72 23.64
C ASN A 414 21.91 9.63 22.52
N TYR A 415 21.83 8.46 21.91
CA TYR A 415 20.96 8.22 20.77
C TYR A 415 20.24 6.87 20.83
N ILE A 416 19.09 6.87 20.18
CA ILE A 416 18.39 5.69 19.70
C ILE A 416 18.36 5.75 18.18
N PHE A 417 18.75 4.65 17.54
CA PHE A 417 18.69 4.47 16.10
C PHE A 417 17.84 3.24 15.78
N LEU A 418 16.74 3.46 15.07
CA LEU A 418 15.84 2.42 14.60
C LEU A 418 15.78 2.46 13.07
N TYR A 419 16.14 1.37 12.41
CA TYR A 419 15.88 1.15 11.00
C TYR A 419 14.83 0.05 10.82
N THR A 420 13.72 0.38 10.15
CA THR A 420 12.68 -0.57 9.77
C THR A 420 12.11 -0.15 8.41
N SER A 421 11.43 -1.04 7.70
CA SER A 421 10.66 -0.65 6.51
C SER A 421 9.21 -0.37 6.85
N ASP A 422 8.57 0.44 6.00
CA ASP A 422 7.13 0.61 5.96
C ASP A 422 6.41 -0.70 5.58
N HIS A 423 6.87 -1.42 4.55
CA HIS A 423 6.43 -2.73 4.11
C HIS A 423 7.55 -3.47 3.36
N GLY A 424 7.32 -4.75 3.07
CA GLY A 424 8.22 -5.58 2.26
C GLY A 424 7.86 -5.50 0.78
N GLU A 425 8.29 -6.47 -0.01
CA GLU A 425 8.06 -6.46 -1.47
C GLU A 425 7.93 -7.89 -2.00
N VAL A 426 6.96 -8.16 -2.87
CA VAL A 426 7.00 -9.38 -3.69
C VAL A 426 7.91 -9.11 -4.88
N VAL A 427 9.20 -9.44 -4.72
CA VAL A 427 10.27 -9.07 -5.66
C VAL A 427 9.90 -9.39 -7.12
N ASN A 428 10.09 -8.41 -8.00
CA ASN A 428 9.72 -8.39 -9.42
C ASN A 428 8.22 -8.24 -9.72
N LYS A 429 7.33 -8.40 -8.73
CA LYS A 429 5.90 -8.12 -8.89
C LYS A 429 5.54 -6.73 -8.37
N GLY A 430 5.89 -6.39 -7.14
CA GLY A 430 5.39 -5.19 -6.47
C GLY A 430 4.91 -5.47 -5.04
N HIS A 431 4.16 -4.52 -4.52
CA HIS A 431 3.40 -4.61 -3.27
C HIS A 431 1.94 -4.16 -3.52
N GLY A 432 1.13 -4.06 -2.45
CA GLY A 432 -0.32 -3.81 -2.58
C GLY A 432 -1.05 -4.95 -3.31
N LEU A 433 -0.50 -6.16 -3.29
CA LEU A 433 -1.04 -7.33 -3.98
C LEU A 433 -2.01 -8.10 -3.08
N MET A 434 -2.99 -8.77 -3.67
CA MET A 434 -3.94 -9.59 -2.91
C MET A 434 -3.29 -10.77 -2.20
N LYS A 435 -2.16 -11.26 -2.72
CA LYS A 435 -1.40 -12.40 -2.22
C LYS A 435 0.09 -12.10 -2.23
N GLY A 436 0.82 -12.83 -1.40
CA GLY A 436 2.27 -12.80 -1.28
C GLY A 436 2.69 -12.27 0.07
N LYS A 437 3.14 -13.15 0.98
CA LYS A 437 3.53 -12.76 2.34
C LYS A 437 4.73 -11.81 2.39
N ASP A 438 5.59 -11.85 1.37
CA ASP A 438 6.81 -11.06 1.33
C ASP A 438 6.55 -9.55 1.38
N GLN A 439 5.39 -9.08 0.90
CA GLN A 439 5.02 -7.65 1.03
C GLN A 439 4.83 -7.19 2.47
N TRP A 440 4.75 -8.10 3.44
CA TRP A 440 4.58 -7.79 4.85
C TRP A 440 5.87 -7.87 5.64
N TYR A 441 6.83 -8.68 5.20
CA TYR A 441 7.99 -8.99 6.01
C TYR A 441 9.08 -7.91 5.86
N ILE A 442 9.47 -7.31 6.98
CA ILE A 442 10.34 -6.13 7.00
C ILE A 442 11.59 -6.35 7.87
N PRO A 443 12.74 -5.73 7.53
CA PRO A 443 13.87 -5.69 8.45
C PRO A 443 13.52 -4.81 9.65
N PHE A 444 14.07 -5.13 10.82
CA PHE A 444 14.01 -4.28 12.01
C PHE A 444 15.34 -4.34 12.75
N LEU A 445 16.12 -3.27 12.63
CA LEU A 445 17.45 -3.13 13.21
C LEU A 445 17.41 -1.98 14.23
N TYR A 446 17.83 -2.25 15.46
CA TYR A 446 17.71 -1.29 16.56
C TYR A 446 18.99 -1.18 17.37
N LYS A 447 19.39 0.04 17.70
CA LYS A 447 20.54 0.33 18.56
C LYS A 447 20.18 1.45 19.53
N SER A 448 20.56 1.29 20.79
CA SER A 448 20.32 2.29 21.83
C SER A 448 21.56 2.44 22.70
N THR A 449 21.97 3.68 22.98
CA THR A 449 22.98 3.97 24.01
C THR A 449 22.38 4.03 25.42
N ASN A 450 21.05 3.90 25.54
CA ASN A 450 20.32 3.93 26.80
C ASN A 450 19.92 2.51 27.21
N ASP A 451 20.53 2.00 28.29
CA ASP A 451 20.33 0.64 28.78
C ASP A 451 18.89 0.34 29.20
N LYS A 452 18.10 1.37 29.57
CA LYS A 452 16.67 1.23 29.88
C LYS A 452 15.85 0.80 28.65
N PHE A 453 16.35 1.11 27.46
CA PHE A 453 15.72 0.84 26.17
C PHE A 453 16.64 -0.04 25.31
N GLY A 454 17.21 -1.10 25.88
CA GLY A 454 18.01 -2.08 25.14
C GLY A 454 17.17 -3.05 24.30
N CYS A 455 17.77 -4.15 23.86
CA CYS A 455 17.10 -5.15 23.01
C CYS A 455 15.85 -5.76 23.68
N SER A 456 15.93 -6.04 24.99
CA SER A 456 14.81 -6.58 25.78
C SER A 456 13.59 -5.65 25.82
N PHE A 457 13.78 -4.34 25.66
CA PHE A 457 12.70 -3.37 25.59
C PHE A 457 11.88 -3.54 24.30
N ILE A 458 12.51 -3.86 23.17
CA ILE A 458 11.79 -4.14 21.92
C ILE A 458 11.07 -5.48 22.01
N GLU A 459 11.75 -6.50 22.56
CA GLU A 459 11.24 -7.87 22.67
C GLU A 459 9.96 -7.99 23.52
N GLN A 460 9.71 -7.04 24.45
CA GLN A 460 8.48 -7.05 25.26
C GLN A 460 7.20 -6.78 24.44
N PHE A 461 7.32 -6.30 23.20
CA PHE A 461 6.20 -5.98 22.31
C PHE A 461 5.86 -7.12 21.34
N ARG A 462 6.47 -8.31 21.51
CA ARG A 462 6.09 -9.49 20.75
C ARG A 462 4.74 -10.02 21.17
N ASN A 463 3.96 -10.43 20.19
CA ASN A 463 2.74 -11.17 20.43
C ASN A 463 3.05 -12.59 20.92
N LYS A 464 2.00 -13.29 21.38
CA LYS A 464 2.06 -14.70 21.82
C LYS A 464 2.62 -15.68 20.78
N ASP A 465 2.62 -15.31 19.51
CA ASP A 465 3.10 -16.12 18.39
C ASP A 465 4.56 -15.80 18.03
N GLY A 466 5.22 -14.91 18.78
CA GLY A 466 6.62 -14.54 18.60
C GLY A 466 6.86 -13.49 17.51
N TRP A 467 5.82 -12.88 16.95
CA TRP A 467 5.93 -11.82 15.97
C TRP A 467 5.91 -10.44 16.62
N LEU A 468 6.73 -9.52 16.08
CA LEU A 468 6.61 -8.10 16.35
C LEU A 468 5.80 -7.46 15.21
N SER A 469 4.60 -6.99 15.57
CA SER A 469 3.69 -6.34 14.63
C SER A 469 4.07 -4.87 14.44
N GLY A 470 4.01 -4.37 13.21
CA GLY A 470 4.21 -2.95 12.91
C GLY A 470 3.25 -2.03 13.66
N LEU A 471 2.09 -2.54 14.09
CA LEU A 471 1.15 -1.81 14.95
C LEU A 471 1.77 -1.45 16.31
N MET A 472 2.77 -2.20 16.77
CA MET A 472 3.46 -1.93 18.02
C MET A 472 4.44 -0.75 17.92
N ASN A 473 4.80 -0.30 16.71
CA ASN A 473 5.72 0.82 16.53
C ASN A 473 5.23 2.08 17.27
N LYS A 474 3.94 2.40 17.20
CA LYS A 474 3.37 3.58 17.90
C LYS A 474 3.56 3.50 19.43
N TYR A 475 3.46 2.30 20.01
CA TYR A 475 3.63 2.08 21.44
C TYR A 475 5.10 2.06 21.86
N ILE A 476 5.95 1.42 21.06
CA ILE A 476 7.41 1.48 21.20
C ILE A 476 7.85 2.94 21.20
N LEU A 477 7.50 3.69 20.15
CA LEU A 477 7.86 5.09 20.00
C LEU A 477 7.31 5.94 21.15
N SER A 478 6.05 5.74 21.56
CA SER A 478 5.46 6.45 22.71
C SER A 478 6.29 6.28 24.00
N ARG A 479 6.77 5.06 24.28
CA ARG A 479 7.66 4.81 25.43
C ARG A 479 9.02 5.49 25.24
N LEU A 480 9.59 5.42 24.04
CA LEU A 480 10.89 6.04 23.73
C LEU A 480 10.86 7.56 23.89
N ILE A 481 9.75 8.22 23.54
CA ILE A 481 9.56 9.66 23.71
C ILE A 481 9.01 10.06 25.09
N GLY A 482 8.88 9.12 26.04
CA GLY A 482 8.65 9.43 27.45
C GLY A 482 7.20 9.38 27.94
N TYR A 483 6.33 8.61 27.29
CA TYR A 483 4.97 8.36 27.77
C TYR A 483 4.84 7.00 28.46
N THR A 484 3.91 6.92 29.41
CA THR A 484 3.47 5.64 30.00
C THR A 484 2.24 5.12 29.28
N LEU A 485 2.09 3.79 29.26
CA LEU A 485 1.03 3.11 28.51
C LEU A 485 0.12 2.27 29.40
N ASP A 486 -1.16 2.23 29.04
CA ASP A 486 -2.11 1.25 29.60
C ASP A 486 -1.73 -0.15 29.11
N LYS A 487 -1.23 -0.98 30.03
CA LYS A 487 -0.77 -2.33 29.72
C LYS A 487 -1.89 -3.24 29.21
N LYS A 488 -3.15 -3.05 29.63
CA LYS A 488 -4.26 -3.89 29.16
C LYS A 488 -4.57 -3.61 27.70
N ILE A 489 -4.60 -2.33 27.32
CA ILE A 489 -4.84 -1.93 25.93
C ILE A 489 -3.69 -2.40 25.04
N VAL A 490 -2.44 -2.14 25.44
CA VAL A 490 -1.27 -2.57 24.66
C VAL A 490 -1.22 -4.09 24.52
N ASN A 491 -1.43 -4.85 25.60
CA ASN A 491 -1.43 -6.31 25.52
C ASN A 491 -2.58 -6.86 24.66
N SER A 492 -3.73 -6.19 24.65
CA SER A 492 -4.85 -6.55 23.78
C SER A 492 -4.50 -6.32 22.31
N GLU A 493 -3.93 -5.17 21.96
CA GLU A 493 -3.52 -4.86 20.59
C GLU A 493 -2.37 -5.75 20.14
N MET A 494 -1.37 -5.97 20.99
CA MET A 494 -0.22 -6.84 20.74
C MET A 494 -0.65 -8.27 20.42
N ASN A 495 -1.62 -8.83 21.16
CA ASN A 495 -2.07 -10.21 20.93
C ASN A 495 -3.19 -10.35 19.89
N ASN A 496 -3.73 -9.23 19.40
CA ASN A 496 -4.71 -9.19 18.32
C ASN A 496 -4.03 -8.71 17.04
N ASP A 497 -3.13 -9.55 16.55
CA ASP A 497 -2.23 -9.23 15.46
C ASP A 497 -2.97 -9.21 14.11
N ARG A 498 -3.20 -7.99 13.64
CA ARG A 498 -4.03 -7.66 12.50
C ARG A 498 -3.29 -6.71 11.59
N VAL A 499 -3.64 -6.77 10.32
CA VAL A 499 -3.08 -5.93 9.27
C VAL A 499 -4.16 -5.45 8.33
N LYS A 500 -3.91 -4.35 7.62
CA LYS A 500 -4.81 -3.83 6.59
C LYS A 500 -4.39 -4.37 5.23
N ALA A 501 -5.11 -5.35 4.70
CA ALA A 501 -4.78 -6.02 3.44
C ALA A 501 -5.04 -5.14 2.21
N ALA A 502 -4.53 -5.56 1.04
CA ALA A 502 -4.63 -4.85 -0.24
C ALA A 502 -6.05 -4.54 -0.75
N ASN A 503 -7.04 -5.20 -0.16
CA ASN A 503 -8.46 -4.96 -0.39
C ASN A 503 -9.09 -4.01 0.65
N GLU A 504 -8.26 -3.30 1.40
CA GLU A 504 -8.59 -2.38 2.49
C GLU A 504 -9.40 -2.99 3.65
N LYS A 505 -9.31 -4.32 3.84
CA LYS A 505 -9.94 -4.99 4.99
C LYS A 505 -8.91 -5.25 6.11
N SER A 506 -9.37 -5.13 7.34
CA SER A 506 -8.65 -5.69 8.50
C SER A 506 -8.74 -7.21 8.46
N VAL A 507 -7.59 -7.88 8.53
CA VAL A 507 -7.48 -9.35 8.59
C VAL A 507 -6.42 -9.73 9.63
N SER A 508 -6.48 -10.95 10.15
CA SER A 508 -5.37 -11.45 10.98
C SER A 508 -4.11 -11.60 10.13
N PHE A 509 -2.96 -11.23 10.67
CA PHE A 509 -1.68 -11.43 9.98
C PHE A 509 -1.45 -12.89 9.56
N LYS A 510 -1.90 -13.85 10.39
CA LYS A 510 -1.78 -15.29 10.09
C LYS A 510 -2.56 -15.73 8.84
N ASP A 511 -3.63 -15.00 8.52
CA ASP A 511 -4.51 -15.29 7.39
C ASP A 511 -4.03 -14.60 6.10
N THR A 512 -2.94 -13.82 6.17
CA THR A 512 -2.31 -13.28 4.95
C THR A 512 -1.67 -14.43 4.16
N GLU A 513 -1.94 -14.48 2.86
CA GLU A 513 -1.46 -15.52 1.93
C GLU A 513 -0.07 -15.23 1.37
#